data_AF-A0A9D0II71-F1
#
_entry.id   AF-A0A9D0II71-F1
#
_cell.length_a   1.000
_cell.length_b   1.000
_cell.length_c   1.000
_cell.angle_alpha   90.00
_cell.angle_beta   90.00
_cell.angle_gamma   90.00
#
_symmetry.space_group_name_H-M   'P 1'
#
loop_
_entity.id
_entity.type
_entity.pdbx_description
1 polymer ?
#
loop_
_entity_poly.entity_id
_entity_poly.type
_entity_poly.pdbx_seq_one_letter_code
_entity_poly.pdbx_strand_id
1 'polypeptide(L)'
;MRSHSLQPKGPDLGPGRPLDSRTRSRMYDAFGQSFDDVRLHETSRARQILRSENAVALTYGTSIALDPGALPAPDSLERDVVLAHELAHVQQQKAGHGSATAAHEESADITALAVAGRLAGSSARPTPGIQSAGLTLQRCSKPVEDALSNRRPFTAKLAREALRNYRGMSPADRDRVIALYYPTGTYYRLLHALPPADASGAYATEVRDMEQRIQRLAARSYARRHGLTSEAAMAQAQANMMHKRNLAAAQAAHGPSPTPSQIAAEQASQTASTSIAPSSSTLSAAQIASWTVRAYAAVATVVSHAAAHHPELHLNVADFHVDVAGIENRGVGVVAYGGRVGGRNVCVVGRPFVRLVDANPAYVMSVVVHELHGHPEYGPYGVSGTEYGLELYDRAAALMPGYTQPTGPGRTAEIDAYAYQETEIYSLLRSLPYHTAPTAADASVQPLSIDPASTVNARIGLIKRQWTPIVGQSLLRGLYQRLRHDPRITPDALNAFRQGIRNNYKGAEASIAAAILA
;
A
#
# COMPACT_ATOMS: atom_id res chain seq x y z
N MET A 1 22.74 62.36 -0.77
CA MET A 1 22.09 61.62 -1.88
C MET A 1 21.61 60.27 -1.35
N ARG A 2 20.31 60.11 -1.11
CA ARG A 2 19.73 58.83 -0.69
C ARG A 2 19.55 57.98 -1.95
N SER A 3 20.34 56.90 -2.06
CA SER A 3 20.15 55.88 -3.09
C SER A 3 18.84 55.15 -2.81
N HIS A 4 17.79 55.45 -3.58
CA HIS A 4 16.63 54.57 -3.69
C HIS A 4 17.07 53.34 -4.49
N SER A 5 17.34 52.25 -3.78
CA SER A 5 17.39 50.93 -4.39
C SER A 5 15.99 50.62 -4.91
N LEU A 6 15.79 50.77 -6.22
CA LEU A 6 14.61 50.28 -6.93
C LEU A 6 14.65 48.75 -6.87
N GLN A 7 14.04 48.18 -5.81
CA GLN A 7 13.65 46.77 -5.88
C GLN A 7 12.65 46.61 -7.03
N PRO A 8 12.78 45.56 -7.87
CA PRO A 8 11.82 45.32 -8.93
C PRO A 8 10.42 45.23 -8.32
N LYS A 9 9.51 46.09 -8.78
CA LYS A 9 8.12 46.09 -8.35
C LYS A 9 7.52 44.75 -8.76
N GLY A 10 7.19 43.92 -7.77
CA GLY A 10 6.59 42.62 -8.00
C GLY A 10 5.29 42.67 -8.78
N PRO A 11 4.83 41.52 -9.29
CA PRO A 11 3.56 41.45 -9.97
C PRO A 11 2.46 41.91 -9.01
N ASP A 12 1.56 42.78 -9.48
CA ASP A 12 0.41 43.23 -8.68
C ASP A 12 -0.55 42.06 -8.46
N LEU A 13 -0.56 41.52 -7.24
CA LEU A 13 -1.40 40.39 -6.81
C LEU A 13 -2.77 40.83 -6.25
N GLY A 14 -3.10 42.14 -6.26
CA GLY A 14 -4.28 42.69 -5.59
C GLY A 14 -4.18 42.66 -4.06
N PRO A 15 -5.25 43.02 -3.31
CA PRO A 15 -5.22 43.05 -1.85
C PRO A 15 -4.90 41.67 -1.24
N GLY A 16 -4.06 41.64 -0.21
CA GLY A 16 -3.70 40.43 0.53
C GLY A 16 -4.10 40.51 1.99
N ARG A 17 -4.36 39.36 2.62
CA ARG A 17 -4.63 39.25 4.06
C ARG A 17 -3.41 38.69 4.81
N PRO A 18 -3.17 39.05 6.08
CA PRO A 18 -2.14 38.37 6.87
C PRO A 18 -2.47 36.89 7.06
N LEU A 19 -1.45 36.09 7.36
CA LEU A 19 -1.66 34.75 7.91
C LEU A 19 -2.51 34.84 9.18
N ASP A 20 -3.45 33.92 9.36
CA ASP A 20 -4.22 33.84 10.60
C ASP A 20 -3.29 33.56 11.79
N SER A 21 -3.69 34.01 12.97
CA SER A 21 -2.83 34.00 14.17
C SER A 21 -2.35 32.60 14.54
N ARG A 22 -3.19 31.57 14.36
CA ARG A 22 -2.86 30.18 14.68
C ARG A 22 -1.83 29.62 13.71
N THR A 23 -2.07 29.73 12.42
CA THR A 23 -1.13 29.32 11.36
C THR A 23 0.22 30.03 11.53
N ARG A 24 0.18 31.34 11.75
CA ARG A 24 1.40 32.15 11.92
C ARG A 24 2.22 31.72 13.13
N SER A 25 1.59 31.46 14.28
CA SER A 25 2.28 30.98 15.48
C SER A 25 2.94 29.62 15.23
N ARG A 26 2.21 28.68 14.61
CA ARG A 26 2.73 27.35 14.30
C ARG A 26 3.92 27.39 13.35
N MET A 27 3.84 28.21 12.30
CA MET A 27 4.94 28.38 11.34
C MET A 27 6.12 29.11 11.98
N TYR A 28 5.86 30.10 12.85
CA TYR A 28 6.91 30.73 13.65
C TYR A 28 7.68 29.71 14.49
N ASP A 29 6.97 28.85 15.23
CA ASP A 29 7.60 27.81 16.06
C ASP A 29 8.40 26.81 15.22
N ALA A 30 7.87 26.45 14.05
CA ALA A 30 8.50 25.46 13.18
C ALA A 30 9.70 25.98 12.39
N PHE A 31 9.74 27.27 12.04
CA PHE A 31 10.83 27.87 11.29
C PHE A 31 11.82 28.66 12.17
N GLY A 32 11.41 29.10 13.36
CA GLY A 32 12.18 29.99 14.23
C GLY A 32 12.34 31.40 13.68
N GLN A 33 11.44 31.85 12.80
CA GLN A 33 11.48 33.15 12.13
C GLN A 33 10.08 33.76 12.01
N SER A 34 9.98 35.10 12.04
CA SER A 34 8.69 35.79 11.91
C SER A 34 8.19 35.85 10.46
N PHE A 35 6.87 35.68 10.32
CA PHE A 35 6.09 35.81 9.10
C PHE A 35 4.99 36.89 9.23
N ASP A 36 5.17 37.88 10.11
CA ASP A 36 4.21 38.97 10.34
C ASP A 36 3.98 39.86 9.09
N ASP A 37 4.99 39.94 8.24
CA ASP A 37 4.99 40.67 6.98
C ASP A 37 4.44 39.85 5.80
N VAL A 38 4.10 38.58 6.02
CA VAL A 38 3.56 37.71 4.98
C VAL A 38 2.10 38.05 4.66
N ARG A 39 1.76 38.10 3.37
CA ARG A 39 0.40 38.36 2.88
C ARG A 39 -0.04 37.25 1.94
N LEU A 40 -1.24 36.71 2.15
CA LEU A 40 -1.91 35.75 1.27
C LEU A 40 -2.84 36.48 0.31
N HIS A 41 -2.71 36.21 -0.99
CA HIS A 41 -3.48 36.83 -2.07
C HIS A 41 -4.30 35.76 -2.81
N GLU A 42 -5.62 35.76 -2.59
CA GLU A 42 -6.59 34.83 -3.25
C GLU A 42 -7.48 35.57 -4.27
N THR A 43 -7.02 36.73 -4.74
CA THR A 43 -7.78 37.64 -5.60
C THR A 43 -7.89 37.12 -7.04
N SER A 44 -8.82 37.66 -7.82
CA SER A 44 -8.91 37.38 -9.26
C SER A 44 -7.63 37.76 -10.01
N ARG A 45 -6.92 38.79 -9.54
CA ARG A 45 -5.65 39.24 -10.11
C ARG A 45 -4.51 38.28 -9.79
N ALA A 46 -4.38 37.84 -8.54
CA ALA A 46 -3.44 36.78 -8.15
C ALA A 46 -3.66 35.51 -8.98
N ARG A 47 -4.92 35.12 -9.19
CA ARG A 47 -5.26 33.98 -10.05
C ARG A 47 -4.86 34.16 -11.52
N GLN A 48 -4.95 35.36 -12.07
CA GLN A 48 -4.50 35.61 -13.44
C GLN A 48 -3.00 35.39 -13.57
N ILE A 49 -2.23 35.80 -12.56
CA ILE A 49 -0.78 35.62 -12.51
C ILE A 49 -0.43 34.15 -12.29
N LEU A 50 -1.11 33.47 -11.35
CA LEU A 50 -0.98 32.03 -11.16
C LEU A 50 -1.26 31.25 -12.45
N ARG A 51 -2.28 31.65 -13.23
CA ARG A 51 -2.57 31.05 -14.55
C ARG A 51 -1.49 31.35 -15.59
N SER A 52 -0.95 32.56 -15.64
CA SER A 52 0.12 32.90 -16.60
C SER A 52 1.44 32.21 -16.28
N GLU A 53 1.70 31.97 -14.99
CA GLU A 53 2.88 31.25 -14.48
C GLU A 53 2.64 29.73 -14.35
N ASN A 54 1.43 29.26 -14.67
CA ASN A 54 1.00 27.86 -14.52
C ASN A 54 1.28 27.26 -13.13
N ALA A 55 0.93 27.99 -12.07
CA ALA A 55 1.15 27.64 -10.68
C ALA A 55 -0.16 27.65 -9.88
N VAL A 56 -0.26 26.84 -8.82
CA VAL A 56 -1.42 26.84 -7.88
C VAL A 56 -1.17 27.70 -6.63
N ALA A 57 0.10 27.92 -6.34
CA ALA A 57 0.62 28.84 -5.34
C ALA A 57 1.90 29.47 -5.90
N LEU A 58 2.21 30.70 -5.50
CA LEU A 58 3.44 31.38 -5.90
C LEU A 58 3.87 32.37 -4.81
N THR A 59 5.17 32.40 -4.51
CA THR A 59 5.74 33.34 -3.55
C THR A 59 6.57 34.43 -4.25
N TYR A 60 6.25 35.70 -3.97
CA TYR A 60 7.01 36.88 -4.37
C TYR A 60 7.25 37.82 -3.18
N GLY A 61 8.51 37.98 -2.78
CA GLY A 61 8.92 38.65 -1.56
C GLY A 61 8.25 38.02 -0.34
N THR A 62 7.38 38.80 0.29
CA THR A 62 6.54 38.35 1.42
C THR A 62 5.08 38.10 1.02
N SER A 63 4.78 38.10 -0.27
CA SER A 63 3.43 37.89 -0.80
C SER A 63 3.30 36.49 -1.37
N ILE A 64 2.28 35.75 -0.95
CA ILE A 64 1.97 34.40 -1.44
C ILE A 64 0.63 34.47 -2.17
N ALA A 65 0.63 34.22 -3.47
CA ALA A 65 -0.57 34.03 -4.27
C ALA A 65 -1.08 32.59 -4.12
N LEU A 66 -2.37 32.40 -3.92
CA LEU A 66 -3.01 31.08 -3.79
C LEU A 66 -4.25 31.01 -4.68
N ASP A 67 -4.44 29.89 -5.37
CA ASP A 67 -5.71 29.59 -6.05
C ASP A 67 -6.79 29.24 -4.99
N PRO A 68 -8.06 29.64 -5.14
CA PRO A 68 -9.10 29.28 -4.19
C PRO A 68 -9.26 27.77 -4.11
N GLY A 69 -9.19 27.23 -2.89
CA GLY A 69 -9.22 25.79 -2.66
C GLY A 69 -7.86 25.09 -2.79
N ALA A 70 -6.78 25.82 -3.07
CA ALA A 70 -5.41 25.28 -3.05
C ALA A 70 -4.95 24.87 -1.65
N LEU A 71 -5.51 25.49 -0.61
CA LEU A 71 -5.30 25.06 0.76
C LEU A 71 -6.32 23.98 1.16
N PRO A 72 -5.86 22.81 1.61
CA PRO A 72 -6.68 21.83 2.32
C PRO A 72 -7.40 22.42 3.55
N ALA A 73 -8.21 21.58 4.21
CA ALA A 73 -9.00 21.97 5.38
C ALA A 73 -8.16 22.76 6.42
N PRO A 74 -8.75 23.76 7.09
CA PRO A 74 -8.07 24.46 8.18
C PRO A 74 -7.47 23.47 9.20
N ASP A 75 -6.29 23.79 9.72
CA ASP A 75 -5.56 22.99 10.71
C ASP A 75 -5.16 21.56 10.28
N SER A 76 -5.14 21.26 8.98
CA SER A 76 -4.65 19.98 8.45
C SER A 76 -3.14 19.99 8.18
N LEU A 77 -2.50 18.83 8.35
CA LEU A 77 -1.07 18.68 8.07
C LEU A 77 -0.75 18.94 6.59
N GLU A 78 -1.66 18.58 5.69
CA GLU A 78 -1.53 18.84 4.25
C GLU A 78 -1.52 20.36 3.96
N ARG A 79 -2.39 21.13 4.64
CA ARG A 79 -2.36 22.59 4.56
C ARG A 79 -1.06 23.16 5.10
N ASP A 80 -0.55 22.61 6.18
CA ASP A 80 0.71 23.06 6.78
C ASP A 80 1.91 22.76 5.88
N VAL A 81 1.93 21.63 5.18
CA VAL A 81 2.98 21.31 4.20
C VAL A 81 2.99 22.35 3.07
N VAL A 82 1.83 22.64 2.49
CA VAL A 82 1.71 23.63 1.41
C VAL A 82 2.17 25.01 1.88
N LEU A 83 1.71 25.44 3.07
CA LEU A 83 2.12 26.73 3.62
C LEU A 83 3.60 26.77 3.99
N ALA A 84 4.15 25.69 4.53
CA ALA A 84 5.57 25.61 4.85
C ALA A 84 6.46 25.66 3.59
N HIS A 85 6.01 25.07 2.48
CA HIS A 85 6.69 25.18 1.19
C HIS A 85 6.82 26.63 0.74
N GLU A 86 5.70 27.35 0.70
CA GLU A 86 5.67 28.76 0.29
C GLU A 86 6.44 29.67 1.26
N LEU A 87 6.36 29.39 2.57
CA LEU A 87 7.11 30.16 3.58
C LEU A 87 8.62 29.90 3.53
N ALA A 88 9.05 28.72 3.08
CA ALA A 88 10.45 28.47 2.79
C ALA A 88 10.95 29.36 1.64
N HIS A 89 10.14 29.55 0.59
CA HIS A 89 10.43 30.51 -0.47
C HIS A 89 10.51 31.96 0.04
N VAL A 90 9.64 32.37 0.97
CA VAL A 90 9.73 33.70 1.60
C VAL A 90 11.10 33.89 2.28
N GLN A 91 11.58 32.88 3.02
CA GLN A 91 12.89 32.96 3.67
C GLN A 91 14.04 33.00 2.69
N GLN A 92 13.99 32.18 1.65
CA GLN A 92 15.00 32.15 0.59
C GLN A 92 15.11 33.53 -0.09
N GLN A 93 13.98 34.15 -0.39
CA GLN A 93 13.95 35.48 -1.02
C GLN A 93 14.40 36.59 -0.06
N LYS A 94 14.08 36.50 1.25
CA LYS A 94 14.62 37.42 2.28
C LYS A 94 16.14 37.31 2.44
N ALA A 95 16.71 36.12 2.24
CA ALA A 95 18.14 35.86 2.32
C ALA A 95 18.96 36.31 1.08
N GLY A 96 18.30 36.90 0.07
CA GLY A 96 18.97 37.73 -0.94
C GLY A 96 19.70 37.01 -2.07
N HIS A 97 19.16 35.91 -2.61
CA HIS A 97 19.71 35.26 -3.80
C HIS A 97 18.70 35.27 -4.96
N GLY A 98 19.17 35.69 -6.14
CA GLY A 98 18.37 35.93 -7.34
C GLY A 98 17.65 34.70 -7.90
N SER A 99 16.90 34.92 -9.00
CA SER A 99 16.03 34.01 -9.76
C SER A 99 15.92 32.57 -9.25
N ALA A 100 14.69 32.15 -8.91
CA ALA A 100 14.35 30.79 -8.51
C ALA A 100 15.06 29.74 -9.39
N THR A 101 15.91 28.92 -8.78
CA THR A 101 16.56 27.77 -9.42
C THR A 101 15.99 26.48 -8.84
N ALA A 102 16.16 25.35 -9.53
CA ALA A 102 15.70 24.04 -9.03
C ALA A 102 16.23 23.70 -7.61
N ALA A 103 17.40 24.21 -7.23
CA ALA A 103 17.95 24.04 -5.89
C ALA A 103 17.17 24.78 -4.80
N HIS A 104 16.50 25.89 -5.14
CA HIS A 104 15.64 26.63 -4.22
C HIS A 104 14.32 25.90 -4.00
N GLU A 105 13.75 25.30 -5.05
CA GLU A 105 12.53 24.48 -4.98
C GLU A 105 12.74 23.25 -4.09
N GLU A 106 13.82 22.51 -4.32
CA GLU A 106 14.15 21.32 -3.53
C GLU A 106 14.42 21.68 -2.06
N SER A 107 15.10 22.79 -1.80
CA SER A 107 15.28 23.28 -0.44
C SER A 107 13.95 23.66 0.21
N ALA A 108 12.97 24.15 -0.55
CA ALA A 108 11.65 24.49 -0.03
C ALA A 108 10.87 23.22 0.32
N ASP A 109 10.89 22.20 -0.53
CA ASP A 109 10.27 20.89 -0.30
C ASP A 109 10.81 20.20 0.97
N ILE A 110 12.14 20.15 1.12
CA ILE A 110 12.80 19.58 2.29
C ILE A 110 12.41 20.33 3.56
N THR A 111 12.35 21.67 3.47
CA THR A 111 11.97 22.50 4.61
C THR A 111 10.51 22.29 4.98
N ALA A 112 9.60 22.19 4.00
CA ALA A 112 8.19 21.92 4.20
C ALA A 112 7.97 20.59 4.91
N LEU A 113 8.68 19.54 4.50
CA LEU A 113 8.59 18.22 5.11
C LEU A 113 9.17 18.20 6.54
N ALA A 114 10.28 18.90 6.78
CA ALA A 114 10.87 19.03 8.10
C ALA A 114 9.95 19.81 9.06
N VAL A 115 9.31 20.87 8.57
CA VAL A 115 8.33 21.67 9.30
C VAL A 115 7.09 20.86 9.61
N ALA A 116 6.55 20.12 8.63
CA ALA A 116 5.43 19.21 8.85
C ALA A 116 5.78 18.12 9.87
N GLY A 117 7.00 17.59 9.82
CA GLY A 117 7.52 16.66 10.82
C GLY A 117 7.55 17.25 12.23
N ARG A 118 8.00 18.50 12.40
CA ARG A 118 8.00 19.23 13.67
C ARG A 118 6.60 19.53 14.18
N LEU A 119 5.72 20.01 13.30
CA LEU A 119 4.32 20.29 13.62
C LEU A 119 3.55 19.02 14.00
N ALA A 120 3.98 17.86 13.48
CA ALA A 120 3.50 16.55 13.86
C ALA A 120 4.22 15.95 15.10
N GLY A 121 5.06 16.73 15.81
CA GLY A 121 5.69 16.34 17.08
C GLY A 121 7.05 15.66 16.98
N SER A 122 7.79 15.79 15.87
CA SER A 122 9.15 15.24 15.74
C SER A 122 10.22 16.22 16.24
N SER A 123 11.07 15.78 17.17
CA SER A 123 12.12 16.60 17.83
C SER A 123 13.40 16.84 17.01
N ALA A 124 13.41 16.54 15.70
CA ALA A 124 14.60 16.73 14.88
C ALA A 124 14.82 18.22 14.56
N ARG A 125 16.01 18.74 14.85
CA ARG A 125 16.41 20.10 14.52
C ARG A 125 17.22 20.10 13.21
N PRO A 126 16.77 20.73 12.11
CA PRO A 126 17.63 20.92 10.94
C PRO A 126 18.63 22.03 11.24
N THR A 127 19.88 21.79 10.88
CA THR A 127 20.88 22.82 10.66
C THR A 127 20.61 23.50 9.31
N PRO A 128 20.52 24.84 9.24
CA PRO A 128 20.53 25.56 7.96
C PRO A 128 21.97 25.57 7.44
N GLY A 129 22.22 24.88 6.32
CA GLY A 129 23.55 24.73 5.75
C GLY A 129 23.52 24.10 4.36
N ILE A 130 23.17 24.93 3.38
CA ILE A 130 23.55 24.98 1.95
C ILE A 130 24.23 23.73 1.32
N GLN A 131 23.60 23.28 0.23
CA GLN A 131 24.11 22.61 -0.99
C GLN A 131 24.98 21.35 -0.86
N SER A 132 24.42 20.22 -1.29
CA SER A 132 25.14 19.25 -2.14
C SER A 132 24.18 18.17 -2.68
N ALA A 133 24.20 18.01 -4.00
CA ALA A 133 23.60 16.93 -4.82
C ALA A 133 22.07 16.72 -4.67
N GLY A 134 21.33 17.55 -5.41
CA GLY A 134 19.88 17.52 -5.48
C GLY A 134 19.30 16.27 -6.14
N LEU A 135 18.32 15.66 -5.47
CA LEU A 135 17.51 14.54 -5.93
C LEU A 135 16.15 15.01 -6.42
N THR A 136 16.22 15.88 -7.42
CA THR A 136 15.22 15.81 -8.47
C THR A 136 15.38 14.48 -9.20
N LEU A 137 14.28 14.02 -9.79
CA LEU A 137 14.26 12.99 -10.80
C LEU A 137 15.04 13.49 -12.03
N GLN A 138 16.36 13.67 -11.96
CA GLN A 138 17.20 14.44 -12.90
C GLN A 138 17.15 13.97 -14.37
N ARG A 139 16.43 12.89 -14.65
CA ARG A 139 16.20 12.30 -15.98
C ARG A 139 14.76 12.42 -16.46
N CYS A 140 13.86 13.01 -15.68
CA CYS A 140 12.50 13.29 -16.13
C CYS A 140 12.51 14.40 -17.17
N SER A 141 11.71 14.23 -18.22
CA SER A 141 11.41 15.34 -19.09
C SER A 141 10.55 16.35 -18.33
N LYS A 142 10.65 17.64 -18.71
CA LYS A 142 9.81 18.72 -18.16
C LYS A 142 8.30 18.37 -18.14
N PRO A 143 7.73 17.72 -19.18
CA PRO A 143 6.38 17.17 -19.11
C PRO A 143 6.09 16.19 -17.97
N VAL A 144 7.03 15.32 -17.61
CA VAL A 144 6.84 14.40 -16.47
C VAL A 144 6.93 15.15 -15.15
N GLU A 145 7.87 16.08 -15.01
CA GLU A 145 7.99 16.94 -13.82
C GLU A 145 6.72 17.77 -13.60
N ASP A 146 6.19 18.38 -14.65
CA ASP A 146 4.93 19.11 -14.59
C ASP A 146 3.78 18.21 -14.11
N ALA A 147 3.74 16.95 -14.53
CA ALA A 147 2.69 16.01 -14.09
C ALA A 147 2.87 15.57 -12.64
N LEU A 148 4.12 15.30 -12.22
CA LEU A 148 4.46 14.95 -10.84
C LEU A 148 4.11 16.07 -9.86
N SER A 149 4.33 17.32 -10.26
CA SER A 149 3.98 18.53 -9.50
C SER A 149 2.55 19.03 -9.72
N ASN A 150 1.69 18.21 -10.36
CA ASN A 150 0.27 18.54 -10.60
C ASN A 150 0.03 19.83 -11.42
N ARG A 151 1.03 20.30 -12.17
CA ARG A 151 0.92 21.41 -13.15
C ARG A 151 0.28 20.98 -14.47
N ARG A 152 0.11 19.67 -14.65
CA ARG A 152 -0.64 19.07 -15.76
C ARG A 152 -1.17 17.69 -15.37
N PRO A 153 -2.24 17.20 -16.00
CA PRO A 153 -2.73 15.85 -15.75
C PRO A 153 -1.78 14.78 -16.29
N PHE A 154 -1.73 13.63 -15.62
CA PHE A 154 -1.11 12.44 -16.18
C PHE A 154 -1.94 11.93 -17.37
N THR A 155 -1.24 11.66 -18.47
CA THR A 155 -1.76 10.85 -19.57
C THR A 155 -1.09 9.48 -19.51
N ALA A 156 -1.62 8.47 -20.21
CA ALA A 156 -0.97 7.16 -20.33
C ALA A 156 0.48 7.28 -20.81
N LYS A 157 0.77 8.20 -21.74
CA LYS A 157 2.13 8.47 -22.23
C LYS A 157 3.05 8.97 -21.11
N LEU A 158 2.58 9.93 -20.31
CA LEU A 158 3.37 10.50 -19.21
C LEU A 158 3.54 9.51 -18.05
N ALA A 159 2.52 8.71 -17.74
CA ALA A 159 2.60 7.65 -16.72
C ALA A 159 3.68 6.62 -17.10
N ARG A 160 3.65 6.12 -18.34
CA ARG A 160 4.68 5.22 -18.90
C ARG A 160 6.09 5.82 -18.83
N GLU A 161 6.23 7.11 -19.09
CA GLU A 161 7.51 7.81 -19.02
C GLU A 161 8.01 7.97 -17.59
N ALA A 162 7.13 8.38 -16.67
CA ALA A 162 7.43 8.46 -15.25
C ALA A 162 7.88 7.10 -14.68
N LEU A 163 7.23 6.00 -15.06
CA LEU A 163 7.61 4.65 -14.64
C LEU A 163 8.95 4.20 -15.24
N ARG A 164 9.29 4.59 -16.47
CA ARG A 164 10.63 4.36 -17.03
C ARG A 164 11.71 5.12 -16.26
N ASN A 165 11.43 6.36 -15.85
CA ASN A 165 12.36 7.14 -15.05
C ASN A 165 12.52 6.54 -13.65
N TYR A 166 11.42 6.08 -13.05
CA TYR A 166 11.41 5.36 -11.78
C TYR A 166 12.22 4.05 -11.82
N ARG A 167 12.10 3.28 -12.92
CA ARG A 167 12.89 2.06 -13.16
C ARG A 167 14.40 2.33 -13.07
N GLY A 168 14.85 3.49 -13.57
CA GLY A 168 16.26 3.88 -13.56
C GLY A 168 16.81 4.38 -12.22
N MET A 169 15.99 4.50 -11.18
CA MET A 169 16.40 4.99 -9.86
C MET A 169 17.06 3.92 -8.99
N SER A 170 17.92 4.37 -8.06
CA SER A 170 18.34 3.53 -6.93
C SER A 170 17.18 3.28 -5.95
N PRO A 171 17.20 2.20 -5.15
CA PRO A 171 16.19 1.97 -4.12
C PRO A 171 16.02 3.13 -3.14
N ALA A 172 17.11 3.81 -2.76
CA ALA A 172 17.07 4.96 -1.85
C ALA A 172 16.41 6.19 -2.49
N ASP A 173 16.59 6.39 -3.79
CA ASP A 173 15.91 7.48 -4.52
C ASP A 173 14.42 7.20 -4.65
N ARG A 174 14.05 5.94 -4.91
CA ARG A 174 12.65 5.50 -4.93
C ARG A 174 11.95 5.78 -3.61
N ASP A 175 12.58 5.47 -2.48
CA ASP A 175 12.02 5.81 -1.16
C ASP A 175 11.83 7.32 -0.97
N ARG A 176 12.81 8.13 -1.42
CA ARG A 176 12.75 9.59 -1.32
C ARG A 176 11.62 10.17 -2.16
N VAL A 177 11.51 9.79 -3.44
CA VAL A 177 10.43 10.29 -4.30
C VAL A 177 9.06 9.81 -3.85
N ILE A 178 8.95 8.58 -3.33
CA ILE A 178 7.69 8.06 -2.78
C ILE A 178 7.26 8.92 -1.60
N ALA A 179 8.18 9.19 -0.66
CA ALA A 179 7.88 10.03 0.50
C ALA A 179 7.49 11.47 0.11
N LEU A 180 8.09 12.01 -0.95
CA LEU A 180 7.82 13.37 -1.45
C LEU A 180 6.43 13.48 -2.11
N TYR A 181 6.09 12.57 -3.03
CA TYR A 181 4.90 12.70 -3.88
C TYR A 181 3.67 11.92 -3.40
N TYR A 182 3.82 10.99 -2.47
CA TYR A 182 2.67 10.27 -1.89
C TYR A 182 1.66 11.21 -1.20
N PRO A 183 2.08 12.17 -0.34
CA PRO A 183 1.15 13.08 0.32
C PRO A 183 0.34 13.97 -0.63
N THR A 184 0.84 14.23 -1.85
CA THR A 184 0.20 15.14 -2.83
C THR A 184 -0.86 14.45 -3.71
N GLY A 185 -1.05 13.14 -3.52
CA GLY A 185 -1.92 12.31 -4.36
C GLY A 185 -1.37 12.05 -5.78
N THR A 186 -0.10 12.41 -6.04
CA THR A 186 0.52 12.25 -7.37
C THR A 186 0.57 10.80 -7.81
N TYR A 187 0.88 9.85 -6.92
CA TYR A 187 0.91 8.43 -7.29
C TYR A 187 -0.46 7.87 -7.64
N TYR A 188 -1.53 8.36 -7.02
CA TYR A 188 -2.89 7.96 -7.40
C TYR A 188 -3.17 8.39 -8.84
N ARG A 189 -2.90 9.66 -9.18
CA ARG A 189 -3.07 10.18 -10.55
C ARG A 189 -2.18 9.47 -11.58
N LEU A 190 -0.93 9.17 -11.20
CA LEU A 190 0.03 8.48 -12.06
C LEU A 190 -0.41 7.05 -12.37
N LEU A 191 -0.76 6.27 -11.35
CA LEU A 191 -1.11 4.85 -11.52
C LEU A 191 -2.47 4.69 -12.19
N HIS A 192 -3.46 5.53 -11.88
CA HIS A 192 -4.78 5.50 -12.53
C HIS A 192 -4.79 6.08 -13.95
N ALA A 193 -3.73 6.76 -14.38
CA ALA A 193 -3.53 7.14 -15.78
C ALA A 193 -2.89 6.02 -16.62
N LEU A 194 -2.41 4.95 -15.99
CA LEU A 194 -1.81 3.80 -16.66
C LEU A 194 -2.90 2.82 -17.12
N PRO A 195 -2.90 2.35 -18.38
CA PRO A 195 -3.81 1.29 -18.82
C PRO A 195 -3.63 0.01 -17.98
N PRO A 196 -4.72 -0.73 -17.65
CA PRO A 196 -4.63 -1.95 -16.85
C PRO A 196 -3.66 -3.00 -17.40
N ALA A 197 -3.63 -3.19 -18.73
CA ALA A 197 -2.70 -4.12 -19.38
C ALA A 197 -1.22 -3.74 -19.18
N ASP A 198 -0.91 -2.45 -19.06
CA ASP A 198 0.44 -2.00 -18.74
C ASP A 198 0.79 -2.25 -17.28
N ALA A 199 -0.18 -2.05 -16.38
CA ALA A 199 -0.04 -2.27 -14.93
C ALA A 199 0.20 -3.75 -14.60
N SER A 200 -0.45 -4.69 -15.29
CA SER A 200 -0.22 -6.13 -15.16
C SER A 200 0.90 -6.65 -16.06
N GLY A 201 1.36 -5.86 -17.04
CA GLY A 201 2.35 -6.26 -18.04
C GLY A 201 3.68 -5.53 -17.91
N ALA A 202 3.99 -4.68 -18.89
CA ALA A 202 5.31 -4.07 -19.08
C ALA A 202 5.82 -3.25 -17.88
N TYR A 203 4.93 -2.84 -16.98
CA TYR A 203 5.24 -2.02 -15.81
C TYR A 203 4.86 -2.67 -14.47
N ALA A 204 4.49 -3.96 -14.45
CA ALA A 204 4.05 -4.64 -13.24
C ALA A 204 5.07 -4.61 -12.10
N THR A 205 6.36 -4.62 -12.42
CA THR A 205 7.43 -4.55 -11.42
C THR A 205 7.50 -3.16 -10.77
N GLU A 206 7.39 -2.09 -11.55
CA GLU A 206 7.41 -0.72 -11.02
C GLU A 206 6.16 -0.41 -10.21
N VAL A 207 4.98 -0.81 -10.72
CA VAL A 207 3.70 -0.65 -10.02
C VAL A 207 3.75 -1.34 -8.65
N ARG A 208 4.18 -2.61 -8.62
CA ARG A 208 4.31 -3.36 -7.37
C ARG A 208 5.30 -2.73 -6.40
N ASP A 209 6.48 -2.30 -6.86
CA ASP A 209 7.49 -1.66 -6.00
C ASP A 209 6.98 -0.32 -5.42
N MET A 210 6.29 0.51 -6.23
CA MET A 210 5.65 1.73 -5.72
C MET A 210 4.58 1.43 -4.68
N GLU A 211 3.69 0.48 -4.95
CA GLU A 211 2.62 0.05 -4.06
C GLU A 211 3.13 -0.47 -2.71
N GLN A 212 4.19 -1.28 -2.72
CA GLN A 212 4.84 -1.80 -1.52
C GLN A 212 5.46 -0.67 -0.68
N ARG A 213 6.08 0.33 -1.32
CA ARG A 213 6.63 1.50 -0.62
C ARG A 213 5.53 2.38 -0.02
N ILE A 214 4.43 2.59 -0.76
CA ILE A 214 3.24 3.31 -0.27
C ILE A 214 2.63 2.59 0.94
N GLN A 215 2.47 1.26 0.87
CA GLN A 215 1.99 0.42 1.98
C GLN A 215 2.82 0.65 3.24
N ARG A 216 4.14 0.52 3.13
CA ARG A 216 5.07 0.67 4.25
C ARG A 216 5.08 2.10 4.81
N LEU A 217 5.12 3.11 3.95
CA LEU A 217 5.11 4.52 4.35
C LEU A 217 3.83 4.87 5.13
N ALA A 218 2.67 4.44 4.63
CA ALA A 218 1.38 4.67 5.27
C ALA A 218 1.27 3.97 6.62
N ALA A 219 1.70 2.70 6.70
CA ALA A 219 1.70 1.93 7.94
C ALA A 219 2.61 2.56 9.01
N ARG A 220 3.83 2.94 8.65
CA ARG A 220 4.77 3.63 9.56
C ARG A 220 4.24 4.98 10.04
N SER A 221 3.58 5.72 9.15
CA SER A 221 2.98 7.02 9.49
C SER A 221 1.83 6.87 10.49
N TYR A 222 1.00 5.84 10.33
CA TYR A 222 -0.05 5.51 11.29
C TYR A 222 0.56 5.13 12.64
N ALA A 223 1.47 4.15 12.66
CA ALA A 223 2.15 3.70 13.86
C ALA A 223 2.75 4.86 14.68
N ARG A 224 3.44 5.79 14.01
CA ARG A 224 4.07 6.96 14.64
C ARG A 224 3.06 7.87 15.34
N ARG A 225 1.92 8.18 14.70
CA ARG A 225 0.85 9.00 15.31
C ARG A 225 0.23 8.34 16.53
N HIS A 226 0.36 7.03 16.64
CA HIS A 226 -0.15 6.23 17.75
C HIS A 226 0.97 5.74 18.70
N GLY A 227 2.10 6.46 18.75
CA GLY A 227 3.15 6.27 19.75
C GLY A 227 4.23 5.23 19.42
N LEU A 228 4.13 4.52 18.29
CA LEU A 228 5.15 3.59 17.81
C LEU A 228 6.03 4.28 16.76
N THR A 229 7.10 4.94 17.21
CA THR A 229 7.90 5.89 16.41
C THR A 229 8.79 5.25 15.34
N SER A 230 9.01 3.94 15.40
CA SER A 230 9.87 3.19 14.49
C SER A 230 9.36 1.76 14.27
N GLU A 231 9.83 1.10 13.20
CA GLU A 231 9.56 -0.33 12.98
C GLU A 231 10.12 -1.20 14.11
N ALA A 232 11.21 -0.78 14.77
CA ALA A 232 11.73 -1.46 15.96
C ALA A 232 10.75 -1.36 17.14
N ALA A 233 10.11 -0.20 17.34
CA ALA A 233 9.07 -0.05 18.35
C ALA A 233 7.83 -0.90 18.02
N MET A 234 7.45 -1.00 16.74
CA MET A 234 6.38 -1.89 16.28
C MET A 234 6.69 -3.36 16.56
N ALA A 235 7.91 -3.79 16.21
CA ALA A 235 8.38 -5.16 16.46
C ALA A 235 8.43 -5.48 17.96
N GLN A 236 8.94 -4.55 18.79
CA GLN A 236 8.97 -4.72 20.24
C GLN A 236 7.57 -4.84 20.85
N ALA A 237 6.63 -3.99 20.42
CA ALA A 237 5.24 -4.08 20.87
C ALA A 237 4.64 -5.45 20.53
N GLN A 238 4.87 -5.93 19.30
CA GLN A 238 4.42 -7.25 18.86
C GLN A 238 5.08 -8.38 19.66
N ALA A 239 6.39 -8.32 19.90
CA ALA A 239 7.11 -9.30 20.71
C ALA A 239 6.53 -9.40 22.13
N ASN A 240 6.23 -8.26 22.75
CA ASN A 240 5.63 -8.21 24.09
C ASN A 240 4.25 -8.88 24.12
N MET A 241 3.40 -8.64 23.11
CA MET A 241 2.10 -9.28 23.02
C MET A 241 2.22 -10.80 22.79
N MET A 242 3.07 -11.23 21.85
CA MET A 242 3.27 -12.65 21.56
C MET A 242 3.79 -13.38 22.80
N HIS A 243 4.80 -12.84 23.48
CA HIS A 243 5.33 -13.40 24.72
C HIS A 243 4.25 -13.48 25.81
N LYS A 244 3.45 -12.42 26.01
CA LYS A 244 2.36 -12.43 26.98
C LYS A 244 1.32 -13.51 26.68
N ARG A 245 0.95 -13.68 25.41
CA ARG A 245 0.00 -14.71 24.96
C ARG A 245 0.55 -16.11 25.18
N ASN A 246 1.80 -16.34 24.81
CA ASN A 246 2.48 -17.62 24.97
C ASN A 246 2.65 -17.99 26.45
N LEU A 247 3.02 -17.03 27.30
CA LEU A 247 3.11 -17.24 28.74
C LEU A 247 1.75 -17.62 29.34
N ALA A 248 0.68 -16.92 28.98
CA ALA A 248 -0.67 -17.23 29.47
C ALA A 248 -1.13 -18.63 29.02
N ALA A 249 -0.87 -19.01 27.77
CA ALA A 249 -1.19 -20.34 27.26
C ALA A 249 -0.38 -21.44 27.97
N ALA A 250 0.92 -21.24 28.14
CA ALA A 250 1.78 -22.18 28.85
C ALA A 250 1.39 -22.30 30.33
N GLN A 251 0.97 -21.20 30.97
CA GLN A 251 0.46 -21.22 32.34
C GLN A 251 -0.83 -22.04 32.47
N ALA A 252 -1.73 -21.92 31.49
CA ALA A 252 -2.95 -22.72 31.45
C ALA A 252 -2.66 -24.21 31.25
N ALA A 253 -1.64 -24.55 30.47
CA ALA A 253 -1.27 -25.95 30.16
C ALA A 253 -0.38 -26.62 31.22
N HIS A 254 0.48 -25.85 31.90
CA HIS A 254 1.57 -26.40 32.73
C HIS A 254 1.65 -25.82 34.15
N GLY A 255 0.71 -24.97 34.55
CA GLY A 255 0.67 -24.33 35.87
C GLY A 255 1.41 -22.98 35.92
N PRO A 256 1.45 -22.31 37.09
CA PRO A 256 1.81 -20.89 37.19
C PRO A 256 3.24 -20.52 36.78
N SER A 257 4.17 -21.49 36.77
CA SER A 257 5.60 -21.30 36.50
C SER A 257 6.06 -22.20 35.35
N PRO A 258 5.61 -21.98 34.11
CA PRO A 258 6.06 -22.77 32.97
C PRO A 258 7.54 -22.50 32.68
N THR A 259 8.24 -23.49 32.14
CA THR A 259 9.62 -23.36 31.69
C THR A 259 9.70 -22.45 30.45
N PRO A 260 10.87 -21.84 30.17
CA PRO A 260 11.07 -21.10 28.91
C PRO A 260 10.77 -21.93 27.66
N SER A 261 11.05 -23.24 27.67
CA SER A 261 10.73 -24.14 26.55
C SER A 261 9.23 -24.37 26.38
N GLN A 262 8.47 -24.46 27.48
CA GLN A 262 7.00 -24.56 27.43
C GLN A 262 6.39 -23.28 26.86
N ILE A 263 6.87 -22.10 27.25
CA ILE A 263 6.43 -20.82 26.67
C ILE A 263 6.78 -20.75 25.17
N ALA A 264 7.98 -21.17 24.77
CA ALA A 264 8.38 -21.17 23.37
C ALA A 264 7.55 -22.12 22.50
N ALA A 265 7.16 -23.29 23.03
CA ALA A 265 6.32 -24.27 22.33
C ALA A 265 4.93 -23.72 21.96
N GLU A 266 4.37 -22.83 22.78
CA GLU A 266 3.08 -22.20 22.49
C GLU A 266 3.10 -21.33 21.23
N GLN A 267 4.24 -20.73 20.87
CA GLN A 267 4.36 -19.99 19.62
C GLN A 267 4.11 -20.89 18.40
N ALA A 268 4.72 -22.08 18.39
CA ALA A 268 4.62 -23.03 17.28
C ALA A 268 3.18 -23.56 17.12
N SER A 269 2.50 -23.83 18.24
CA SER A 269 1.08 -24.23 18.23
C SER A 269 0.19 -23.16 17.62
N GLN A 270 0.40 -21.90 18.01
CA GLN A 270 -0.41 -20.78 17.53
C GLN A 270 -0.20 -20.47 16.05
N THR A 271 1.04 -20.51 15.54
CA THR A 271 1.29 -20.30 14.11
C THR A 271 0.73 -21.45 13.27
N ALA A 272 0.91 -22.70 13.72
CA ALA A 272 0.36 -23.88 13.04
C ALA A 272 -1.17 -23.86 12.95
N SER A 273 -1.87 -23.25 13.91
CA SER A 273 -3.35 -23.16 13.90
C SER A 273 -3.94 -22.40 12.72
N THR A 274 -3.12 -21.62 12.00
CA THR A 274 -3.55 -20.82 10.84
C THR A 274 -3.14 -21.42 9.50
N SER A 275 -2.36 -22.50 9.51
CA SER A 275 -1.97 -23.24 8.32
C SER A 275 -3.06 -24.22 7.88
N ILE A 276 -3.12 -24.47 6.58
CA ILE A 276 -3.91 -25.57 6.04
C ILE A 276 -3.24 -26.88 6.44
N ALA A 277 -3.96 -27.74 7.17
CA ALA A 277 -3.46 -29.05 7.53
C ALA A 277 -3.27 -29.91 6.28
N PRO A 278 -2.12 -30.58 6.12
CA PRO A 278 -1.89 -31.45 4.97
C PRO A 278 -2.87 -32.63 4.99
N SER A 279 -3.25 -33.08 3.81
CA SER A 279 -4.06 -34.29 3.62
C SER A 279 -3.30 -35.29 2.73
N SER A 280 -3.80 -36.53 2.69
CA SER A 280 -3.31 -37.54 1.76
C SER A 280 -4.45 -37.93 0.83
N SER A 281 -4.16 -37.98 -0.46
CA SER A 281 -5.11 -38.45 -1.45
C SER A 281 -5.55 -39.88 -1.15
N THR A 282 -6.86 -40.10 -1.18
CA THR A 282 -7.47 -41.43 -1.02
C THR A 282 -7.86 -42.06 -2.36
N LEU A 283 -7.50 -41.41 -3.49
CA LEU A 283 -7.84 -41.86 -4.83
C LEU A 283 -6.90 -42.97 -5.30
N SER A 284 -7.46 -43.97 -6.00
CA SER A 284 -6.65 -44.96 -6.71
C SER A 284 -5.98 -44.36 -7.94
N ALA A 285 -4.92 -45.02 -8.44
CA ALA A 285 -4.24 -44.59 -9.67
C ALA A 285 -5.19 -44.49 -10.88
N ALA A 286 -6.16 -45.40 -10.98
CA ALA A 286 -7.17 -45.38 -12.04
C ALA A 286 -8.12 -44.17 -11.90
N GLN A 287 -8.50 -43.81 -10.68
CA GLN A 287 -9.31 -42.61 -10.44
C GLN A 287 -8.52 -41.34 -10.76
N ILE A 288 -7.25 -41.26 -10.35
CA ILE A 288 -6.37 -40.14 -10.68
C ILE A 288 -6.27 -39.98 -12.20
N ALA A 289 -6.00 -41.05 -12.95
CA ALA A 289 -5.91 -41.01 -14.41
C ALA A 289 -7.22 -40.52 -15.06
N SER A 290 -8.37 -41.03 -14.60
CA SER A 290 -9.69 -40.61 -15.10
C SER A 290 -9.97 -39.13 -14.85
N TRP A 291 -9.71 -38.64 -13.63
CA TRP A 291 -9.89 -37.23 -13.29
C TRP A 291 -8.91 -36.32 -14.01
N THR A 292 -7.69 -36.76 -14.27
CA THR A 292 -6.69 -36.00 -15.04
C THR A 292 -7.19 -35.72 -16.45
N VAL A 293 -7.77 -36.72 -17.14
CA VAL A 293 -8.37 -36.51 -18.48
C VAL A 293 -9.50 -35.47 -18.43
N ARG A 294 -10.40 -35.59 -17.44
CA ARG A 294 -11.49 -34.61 -17.25
C ARG A 294 -10.98 -33.21 -16.92
N ALA A 295 -9.90 -33.10 -16.15
CA ALA A 295 -9.29 -31.82 -15.79
C ALA A 295 -8.71 -31.10 -17.01
N TYR A 296 -8.07 -31.80 -17.94
CA TYR A 296 -7.64 -31.18 -19.20
C TYR A 296 -8.82 -30.66 -20.04
N ALA A 297 -9.92 -31.41 -20.11
CA ALA A 297 -11.13 -30.95 -20.79
C ALA A 297 -11.74 -29.73 -20.09
N ALA A 298 -11.83 -29.74 -18.75
CA ALA A 298 -12.32 -28.61 -17.97
C ALA A 298 -11.47 -27.35 -18.15
N VAL A 299 -10.14 -27.48 -18.21
CA VAL A 299 -9.23 -26.36 -18.53
C VAL A 299 -9.56 -25.77 -19.91
N ALA A 300 -9.76 -26.60 -20.94
CA ALA A 300 -10.13 -26.11 -22.27
C ALA A 300 -11.48 -25.37 -22.26
N THR A 301 -12.46 -25.86 -21.50
CA THR A 301 -13.76 -25.19 -21.29
C THR A 301 -13.57 -23.81 -20.63
N VAL A 302 -12.75 -23.72 -19.59
CA VAL A 302 -12.50 -22.46 -18.87
C VAL A 302 -11.75 -21.45 -19.73
N VAL A 303 -10.75 -21.89 -20.50
CA VAL A 303 -10.04 -21.02 -21.46
C VAL A 303 -11.01 -20.48 -22.50
N SER A 304 -11.89 -21.33 -23.04
CA SER A 304 -12.91 -20.91 -24.02
C SER A 304 -13.93 -19.94 -23.42
N HIS A 305 -14.39 -20.20 -22.19
CA HIS A 305 -15.30 -19.33 -21.46
C HIS A 305 -14.64 -17.96 -21.18
N ALA A 306 -13.40 -17.95 -20.72
CA ALA A 306 -12.64 -16.73 -20.48
C ALA A 306 -12.42 -15.94 -21.78
N ALA A 307 -12.11 -16.59 -22.91
CA ALA A 307 -11.98 -15.89 -24.19
C ALA A 307 -13.29 -15.20 -24.63
N ALA A 308 -14.45 -15.79 -24.32
CA ALA A 308 -15.75 -15.24 -24.69
C ALA A 308 -16.23 -14.12 -23.74
N HIS A 309 -15.94 -14.21 -22.44
CA HIS A 309 -16.51 -13.33 -21.42
C HIS A 309 -15.50 -12.40 -20.75
N HIS A 310 -14.22 -12.77 -20.75
CA HIS A 310 -13.11 -12.08 -20.08
C HIS A 310 -11.83 -12.07 -20.96
N PRO A 311 -11.90 -11.60 -22.23
CA PRO A 311 -10.79 -11.67 -23.17
C PRO A 311 -9.54 -10.90 -22.69
N GLU A 312 -9.70 -9.94 -21.78
CA GLU A 312 -8.62 -9.17 -21.17
C GLU A 312 -7.68 -10.00 -20.28
N LEU A 313 -8.11 -11.18 -19.83
CA LEU A 313 -7.28 -12.09 -19.04
C LEU A 313 -6.25 -12.85 -19.89
N HIS A 314 -6.48 -12.94 -21.21
CA HIS A 314 -5.61 -13.64 -22.16
C HIS A 314 -5.18 -15.05 -21.71
N LEU A 315 -6.10 -15.79 -21.07
CA LEU A 315 -5.83 -17.13 -20.53
C LEU A 315 -5.59 -18.14 -21.64
N ASN A 316 -4.63 -19.03 -21.42
CA ASN A 316 -4.30 -20.14 -22.30
C ASN A 316 -4.18 -21.44 -21.50
N VAL A 317 -4.20 -22.58 -22.18
CA VAL A 317 -4.03 -23.90 -21.51
C VAL A 317 -2.71 -23.98 -20.73
N ALA A 318 -1.65 -23.30 -21.19
CA ALA A 318 -0.36 -23.23 -20.52
C ALA A 318 -0.36 -22.46 -19.18
N ASP A 319 -1.45 -21.74 -18.87
CA ASP A 319 -1.65 -21.11 -17.57
C ASP A 319 -2.15 -22.08 -16.50
N PHE A 320 -2.42 -23.32 -16.87
CA PHE A 320 -2.93 -24.35 -15.97
C PHE A 320 -1.95 -25.51 -15.88
N HIS A 321 -1.93 -26.15 -14.71
CA HIS A 321 -1.25 -27.41 -14.50
C HIS A 321 -2.22 -28.40 -13.86
N VAL A 322 -2.43 -29.55 -14.49
CA VAL A 322 -3.33 -30.58 -13.96
C VAL A 322 -2.54 -31.48 -13.01
N ASP A 323 -2.87 -31.42 -11.72
CA ASP A 323 -2.33 -32.30 -10.69
C ASP A 323 -3.43 -32.69 -9.68
N VAL A 324 -4.17 -33.75 -10.04
CA VAL A 324 -5.30 -34.25 -9.23
C VAL A 324 -4.84 -34.72 -7.86
N ALA A 325 -3.72 -35.42 -7.78
CA ALA A 325 -3.21 -35.93 -6.50
C ALA A 325 -2.67 -34.79 -5.64
N GLY A 326 -1.95 -33.84 -6.24
CA GLY A 326 -1.43 -32.65 -5.56
C GLY A 326 -2.53 -31.83 -4.91
N ILE A 327 -3.66 -31.62 -5.58
CA ILE A 327 -4.82 -30.92 -4.99
C ILE A 327 -5.37 -31.67 -3.76
N GLU A 328 -5.56 -32.98 -3.85
CA GLU A 328 -6.05 -33.78 -2.71
C GLU A 328 -5.03 -33.85 -1.56
N ASN A 329 -3.73 -33.73 -1.85
CA ASN A 329 -2.67 -33.69 -0.84
C ASN A 329 -2.53 -32.30 -0.19
N ARG A 330 -2.93 -31.23 -0.90
CA ARG A 330 -2.76 -29.84 -0.45
C ARG A 330 -3.64 -29.50 0.75
N GLY A 331 -4.84 -30.08 0.80
CA GLY A 331 -5.78 -29.88 1.90
C GLY A 331 -7.24 -30.09 1.46
N VAL A 332 -8.09 -30.39 2.44
CA VAL A 332 -9.54 -30.46 2.23
C VAL A 332 -10.08 -29.08 1.81
N GLY A 333 -10.90 -29.05 0.77
CA GLY A 333 -11.56 -27.82 0.30
C GLY A 333 -10.72 -26.97 -0.66
N VAL A 334 -9.51 -27.38 -1.01
CA VAL A 334 -8.67 -26.68 -1.99
C VAL A 334 -9.23 -26.91 -3.39
N VAL A 335 -9.60 -25.82 -4.08
CA VAL A 335 -10.09 -25.88 -5.47
C VAL A 335 -8.93 -25.83 -6.48
N ALA A 336 -8.01 -24.90 -6.23
CA ALA A 336 -6.79 -24.69 -6.99
C ALA A 336 -5.72 -24.09 -6.07
N TYR A 337 -4.49 -24.04 -6.53
CA TYR A 337 -3.42 -23.25 -5.92
C TYR A 337 -2.41 -22.78 -6.97
N GLY A 338 -1.73 -21.67 -6.70
CA GLY A 338 -0.65 -21.17 -7.54
C GLY A 338 0.59 -22.07 -7.49
N GLY A 339 1.10 -22.45 -8.66
CA GLY A 339 2.34 -23.21 -8.82
C GLY A 339 3.29 -22.55 -9.81
N ARG A 340 4.47 -23.14 -10.00
CA ARG A 340 5.41 -22.75 -11.05
C ARG A 340 5.87 -23.95 -11.86
N VAL A 341 5.75 -23.86 -13.18
CA VAL A 341 6.20 -24.89 -14.13
C VAL A 341 7.03 -24.21 -15.21
N GLY A 342 8.27 -24.66 -15.41
CA GLY A 342 9.16 -24.05 -16.40
C GLY A 342 9.41 -22.54 -16.20
N GLY A 343 9.35 -22.07 -14.95
CA GLY A 343 9.49 -20.65 -14.61
C GLY A 343 8.23 -19.80 -14.75
N ARG A 344 7.16 -20.30 -15.39
CA ARG A 344 5.85 -19.64 -15.50
C ARG A 344 4.99 -19.91 -14.26
N ASN A 345 4.22 -18.92 -13.81
CA ASN A 345 3.17 -19.14 -12.82
C ASN A 345 2.00 -19.89 -13.47
N VAL A 346 1.43 -20.86 -12.77
CA VAL A 346 0.32 -21.67 -13.25
C VAL A 346 -0.73 -21.83 -12.16
N CYS A 347 -1.99 -21.97 -12.55
CA CYS A 347 -3.08 -22.40 -11.69
C CYS A 347 -3.10 -23.93 -11.67
N VAL A 348 -2.72 -24.52 -10.54
CA VAL A 348 -2.76 -25.98 -10.38
C VAL A 348 -4.18 -26.41 -10.05
N VAL A 349 -4.73 -27.35 -10.82
CA VAL A 349 -6.14 -27.75 -10.76
C VAL A 349 -6.32 -29.27 -10.68
N GLY A 350 -7.46 -29.67 -10.13
CA GLY A 350 -7.78 -31.08 -9.88
C GLY A 350 -9.28 -31.33 -9.80
N ARG A 351 -9.68 -32.37 -9.07
CA ARG A 351 -11.07 -32.84 -9.03
C ARG A 351 -12.09 -31.78 -8.59
N PRO A 352 -11.88 -30.97 -7.53
CA PRO A 352 -12.84 -29.92 -7.14
C PRO A 352 -13.07 -28.87 -8.23
N PHE A 353 -12.02 -28.48 -8.96
CA PHE A 353 -12.11 -27.57 -10.10
C PHE A 353 -13.00 -28.14 -11.21
N VAL A 354 -12.78 -29.42 -11.58
CA VAL A 354 -13.61 -30.10 -12.59
C VAL A 354 -15.08 -30.08 -12.20
N ARG A 355 -15.41 -30.39 -10.94
CA ARG A 355 -16.79 -30.40 -10.46
C ARG A 355 -17.48 -29.04 -10.60
N LEU A 356 -16.76 -27.96 -10.32
CA LEU A 356 -17.28 -26.60 -10.50
C LEU A 356 -17.47 -26.27 -11.98
N VAL A 357 -16.50 -26.60 -12.84
CA VAL A 357 -16.60 -26.36 -14.28
C VAL A 357 -17.74 -27.13 -14.93
N ASP A 358 -17.92 -28.40 -14.56
CA ASP A 358 -19.02 -29.24 -15.06
C ASP A 358 -20.39 -28.67 -14.69
N ALA A 359 -20.51 -28.03 -13.52
CA ALA A 359 -21.74 -27.34 -13.11
C ALA A 359 -21.90 -26.01 -13.87
N ASN A 360 -20.89 -25.14 -13.81
CA ASN A 360 -20.82 -23.90 -14.56
C ASN A 360 -19.37 -23.37 -14.61
N PRO A 361 -18.77 -23.15 -15.79
CA PRO A 361 -17.40 -22.64 -15.90
C PRO A 361 -17.22 -21.24 -15.28
N ALA A 362 -18.28 -20.45 -15.11
CA ALA A 362 -18.20 -19.15 -14.44
C ALA A 362 -17.83 -19.27 -12.94
N TYR A 363 -18.13 -20.39 -12.28
CA TYR A 363 -17.88 -20.57 -10.84
C TYR A 363 -16.39 -20.64 -10.47
N VAL A 364 -15.51 -20.94 -11.43
CA VAL A 364 -14.06 -21.02 -11.17
C VAL A 364 -13.31 -19.74 -11.55
N MET A 365 -13.95 -18.78 -12.21
CA MET A 365 -13.24 -17.62 -12.76
C MET A 365 -12.55 -16.78 -11.68
N SER A 366 -13.19 -16.56 -10.53
CA SER A 366 -12.54 -15.88 -9.40
C SER A 366 -11.33 -16.65 -8.87
N VAL A 367 -11.42 -17.98 -8.74
CA VAL A 367 -10.30 -18.83 -8.29
C VAL A 367 -9.13 -18.77 -9.28
N VAL A 368 -9.41 -18.83 -10.59
CA VAL A 368 -8.36 -18.73 -11.61
C VAL A 368 -7.65 -17.38 -11.56
N VAL A 369 -8.41 -16.27 -11.47
CA VAL A 369 -7.84 -14.93 -11.35
C VAL A 369 -7.08 -14.76 -10.04
N HIS A 370 -7.57 -15.35 -8.95
CA HIS A 370 -6.90 -15.35 -7.65
C HIS A 370 -5.47 -15.92 -7.74
N GLU A 371 -5.31 -17.09 -8.38
CA GLU A 371 -4.01 -17.76 -8.45
C GLU A 371 -3.06 -17.13 -9.48
N LEU A 372 -3.58 -16.68 -10.63
CA LEU A 372 -2.75 -16.18 -11.73
C LEU A 372 -2.46 -14.68 -11.67
N HIS A 373 -3.42 -13.90 -11.18
CA HIS A 373 -3.36 -12.44 -11.13
C HIS A 373 -3.43 -11.88 -9.72
N GLY A 374 -3.72 -12.68 -8.69
CA GLY A 374 -3.69 -12.24 -7.30
C GLY A 374 -2.28 -12.29 -6.71
N HIS A 375 -1.86 -13.47 -6.26
CA HIS A 375 -0.57 -13.65 -5.57
C HIS A 375 0.62 -13.15 -6.41
N PRO A 376 0.73 -13.47 -7.73
CA PRO A 376 1.86 -13.00 -8.53
C PRO A 376 1.96 -11.48 -8.66
N GLU A 377 0.82 -10.80 -8.78
CA GLU A 377 0.76 -9.33 -8.87
C GLU A 377 1.05 -8.68 -7.52
N TYR A 378 0.67 -9.33 -6.41
CA TYR A 378 1.07 -8.89 -5.07
C TYR A 378 2.58 -9.01 -4.85
N GLY A 379 3.18 -10.12 -5.30
CA GLY A 379 4.61 -10.39 -5.22
C GLY A 379 4.93 -11.81 -4.76
N PRO A 380 6.21 -12.21 -4.78
CA PRO A 380 6.61 -13.56 -4.43
C PRO A 380 6.32 -13.87 -2.96
N TYR A 381 5.54 -14.93 -2.74
CA TYR A 381 5.08 -15.33 -1.42
C TYR A 381 6.22 -15.76 -0.50
N GLY A 382 6.24 -15.21 0.72
CA GLY A 382 7.19 -15.59 1.77
C GLY A 382 8.60 -15.04 1.58
N VAL A 383 8.75 -14.01 0.74
CA VAL A 383 10.04 -13.39 0.42
C VAL A 383 10.15 -12.03 1.09
N SER A 384 11.18 -11.87 1.92
CA SER A 384 11.51 -10.58 2.55
C SER A 384 11.54 -9.45 1.51
N GLY A 385 10.93 -8.31 1.82
CA GLY A 385 10.71 -7.20 0.90
C GLY A 385 9.30 -7.17 0.29
N THR A 386 8.58 -8.30 0.25
CA THR A 386 7.27 -8.40 -0.40
C THR A 386 6.12 -8.16 0.57
N GLU A 387 6.07 -8.92 1.66
CA GLU A 387 5.06 -8.81 2.71
C GLU A 387 5.60 -8.00 3.89
N TYR A 388 5.02 -6.83 4.12
CA TYR A 388 5.47 -5.96 5.20
C TYR A 388 5.16 -6.55 6.58
N GLY A 389 4.04 -7.28 6.72
CA GLY A 389 3.72 -8.05 7.92
C GLY A 389 4.77 -9.09 8.27
N LEU A 390 5.33 -9.80 7.28
CA LEU A 390 6.33 -10.83 7.54
C LEU A 390 7.62 -10.25 8.13
N GLU A 391 8.10 -9.14 7.59
CA GLU A 391 9.31 -8.48 8.12
C GLU A 391 9.13 -7.97 9.55
N LEU A 392 7.96 -7.41 9.87
CA LEU A 392 7.65 -6.99 11.23
C LEU A 392 7.55 -8.19 12.17
N TYR A 393 6.98 -9.30 11.69
CA TYR A 393 6.91 -10.54 12.47
C TYR A 393 8.30 -11.09 12.73
N ASP A 394 9.16 -11.22 11.71
CA ASP A 394 10.50 -11.79 11.86
C ASP A 394 11.33 -10.95 12.86
N ARG A 395 11.22 -9.61 12.81
CA ARG A 395 11.84 -8.71 13.80
C ARG A 395 11.26 -8.90 15.20
N ALA A 396 9.96 -9.11 15.33
CA ALA A 396 9.31 -9.32 16.63
C ALA A 396 9.64 -10.69 17.22
N ALA A 397 9.66 -11.74 16.38
CA ALA A 397 9.96 -13.10 16.78
C ALA A 397 11.40 -13.23 17.25
N ALA A 398 12.35 -12.55 16.58
CA ALA A 398 13.75 -12.48 17.01
C ALA A 398 13.96 -11.86 18.42
N LEU A 399 12.99 -11.10 18.93
CA LEU A 399 13.02 -10.53 20.28
C LEU A 399 12.41 -11.48 21.34
N MET A 400 11.79 -12.59 20.94
CA MET A 400 11.18 -13.52 21.88
C MET A 400 12.23 -14.41 22.55
N PRO A 401 12.17 -14.62 23.88
CA PRO A 401 13.09 -15.53 24.58
C PRO A 401 13.06 -16.95 24.01
N GLY A 402 14.24 -17.49 23.67
CA GLY A 402 14.38 -18.86 23.17
C GLY A 402 13.89 -19.09 21.74
N TYR A 403 13.52 -18.04 21.01
CA TYR A 403 13.12 -18.17 19.61
C TYR A 403 14.32 -18.48 18.72
N THR A 404 14.15 -19.48 17.86
CA THR A 404 15.02 -19.76 16.71
C THR A 404 14.11 -19.89 15.51
N GLN A 405 14.42 -19.17 14.44
CA GLN A 405 13.59 -19.21 13.24
C GLN A 405 13.52 -20.65 12.72
N PRO A 406 12.31 -21.25 12.63
CA PRO A 406 12.17 -22.61 12.15
C PRO A 406 12.52 -22.69 10.66
N THR A 407 12.76 -23.92 10.20
CA THR A 407 12.85 -24.26 8.77
C THR A 407 11.69 -25.17 8.38
N GLY A 408 11.49 -25.40 7.08
CA GLY A 408 10.47 -26.35 6.59
C GLY A 408 9.05 -25.98 7.04
N PRO A 409 8.21 -26.97 7.43
CA PRO A 409 6.81 -26.73 7.80
C PRO A 409 6.60 -25.72 8.93
N GLY A 410 7.52 -25.65 9.89
CA GLY A 410 7.46 -24.66 10.96
C GLY A 410 7.60 -23.23 10.42
N ARG A 411 8.45 -23.03 9.41
CA ARG A 411 8.56 -21.71 8.75
C ARG A 411 7.32 -21.39 7.94
N THR A 412 6.79 -22.37 7.20
CA THR A 412 5.54 -22.20 6.46
C THR A 412 4.41 -21.73 7.39
N ALA A 413 4.30 -22.30 8.59
CA ALA A 413 3.29 -21.89 9.56
C ALA A 413 3.41 -20.44 10.02
N GLU A 414 4.63 -19.93 10.20
CA GLU A 414 4.83 -18.51 10.52
C GLU A 414 4.45 -17.58 9.38
N ILE A 415 4.80 -17.96 8.15
CA ILE A 415 4.48 -17.19 6.95
C ILE A 415 2.95 -17.21 6.71
N ASP A 416 2.30 -18.37 6.84
CA ASP A 416 0.84 -18.52 6.79
C ASP A 416 0.16 -17.62 7.84
N ALA A 417 0.69 -17.60 9.06
CA ALA A 417 0.12 -16.80 10.13
C ALA A 417 0.22 -15.29 9.86
N TYR A 418 1.41 -14.78 9.53
CA TYR A 418 1.68 -13.34 9.58
C TYR A 418 1.92 -12.66 8.22
N ALA A 419 2.25 -13.41 7.16
CA ALA A 419 2.48 -12.87 5.82
C ALA A 419 1.29 -13.07 4.89
N TYR A 420 0.65 -14.26 4.97
CA TYR A 420 -0.33 -14.70 3.98
C TYR A 420 -1.56 -13.81 3.90
N GLN A 421 -1.97 -13.19 5.01
CA GLN A 421 -3.21 -12.42 5.05
C GLN A 421 -3.20 -11.23 4.08
N GLU A 422 -2.08 -10.55 3.89
CA GLU A 422 -2.01 -9.37 3.02
C GLU A 422 -2.12 -9.76 1.54
N THR A 423 -1.37 -10.80 1.12
CA THR A 423 -1.44 -11.29 -0.26
C THR A 423 -2.78 -11.96 -0.56
N GLU A 424 -3.35 -12.69 0.39
CA GLU A 424 -4.66 -13.34 0.26
C GLU A 424 -5.77 -12.30 0.10
N ILE A 425 -5.78 -11.26 0.94
CA ILE A 425 -6.74 -10.15 0.80
C ILE A 425 -6.60 -9.52 -0.60
N TYR A 426 -5.38 -9.26 -1.06
CA TYR A 426 -5.17 -8.73 -2.39
C TYR A 426 -5.73 -9.65 -3.48
N SER A 427 -5.40 -10.95 -3.45
CA SER A 427 -5.86 -11.94 -4.42
C SER A 427 -7.38 -12.06 -4.48
N LEU A 428 -8.05 -12.04 -3.32
CA LEU A 428 -9.51 -12.06 -3.21
C LEU A 428 -10.14 -10.80 -3.80
N LEU A 429 -9.56 -9.62 -3.53
CA LEU A 429 -10.06 -8.37 -4.08
C LEU A 429 -9.83 -8.26 -5.59
N ARG A 430 -8.68 -8.73 -6.06
CA ARG A 430 -8.32 -8.77 -7.48
C ARG A 430 -9.21 -9.70 -8.30
N SER A 431 -9.72 -10.77 -7.67
CA SER A 431 -10.61 -11.75 -8.27
C SER A 431 -12.11 -11.48 -8.08
N LEU A 432 -12.48 -10.58 -7.16
CA LEU A 432 -13.88 -10.28 -6.83
C LEU A 432 -14.76 -9.95 -8.05
N PRO A 433 -14.31 -9.18 -9.06
CA PRO A 433 -15.13 -8.90 -10.25
C PRO A 433 -15.50 -10.13 -11.09
N TYR A 434 -14.80 -11.26 -10.87
CA TYR A 434 -14.96 -12.50 -11.62
C TYR A 434 -15.71 -13.58 -10.82
N HIS A 435 -16.24 -13.23 -9.64
CA HIS A 435 -16.93 -14.19 -8.78
C HIS A 435 -18.38 -14.39 -9.23
N THR A 436 -18.73 -15.66 -9.45
CA THR A 436 -20.11 -16.12 -9.68
C THR A 436 -20.44 -17.16 -8.61
N ALA A 437 -21.46 -16.89 -7.79
CA ALA A 437 -21.88 -17.83 -6.74
C ALA A 437 -22.71 -18.99 -7.34
N PRO A 438 -22.53 -20.24 -6.84
CA PRO A 438 -23.36 -21.34 -7.29
C PRO A 438 -24.84 -21.20 -6.94
N THR A 439 -25.69 -21.49 -7.91
CA THR A 439 -27.15 -21.43 -7.73
C THR A 439 -27.68 -22.57 -6.85
N ALA A 440 -28.96 -22.52 -6.49
CA ALA A 440 -29.62 -23.61 -5.76
C ALA A 440 -29.64 -24.93 -6.54
N ALA A 441 -29.64 -24.88 -7.88
CA ALA A 441 -29.56 -26.08 -8.72
C ALA A 441 -28.20 -26.81 -8.58
N ASP A 442 -27.15 -26.05 -8.23
CA ASP A 442 -25.77 -26.53 -8.09
C ASP A 442 -25.36 -26.67 -6.62
N ALA A 443 -26.31 -26.96 -5.73
CA ALA A 443 -26.07 -27.06 -4.28
C ALA A 443 -24.91 -28.02 -3.90
N SER A 444 -24.64 -29.04 -4.73
CA SER A 444 -23.57 -30.01 -4.47
C SER A 444 -22.14 -29.43 -4.57
N VAL A 445 -21.97 -28.28 -5.23
CA VAL A 445 -20.67 -27.60 -5.39
C VAL A 445 -20.59 -26.30 -4.59
N GLN A 446 -21.69 -25.84 -3.97
CA GLN A 446 -21.69 -24.66 -3.09
C GLN A 446 -20.58 -24.67 -2.02
N PRO A 447 -20.29 -25.80 -1.33
CA PRO A 447 -19.20 -25.83 -0.34
C PRO A 447 -17.80 -25.62 -0.91
N LEU A 448 -17.62 -25.72 -2.23
CA LEU A 448 -16.35 -25.47 -2.91
C LEU A 448 -16.19 -24.00 -3.32
N SER A 449 -17.29 -23.23 -3.35
CA SER A 449 -17.25 -21.82 -3.72
C SER A 449 -16.81 -20.97 -2.54
N ILE A 450 -15.83 -20.11 -2.77
CA ILE A 450 -15.33 -19.14 -1.79
C ILE A 450 -15.87 -17.77 -2.18
N ASP A 451 -16.68 -17.16 -1.31
CA ASP A 451 -17.06 -15.76 -1.45
C ASP A 451 -15.86 -14.85 -1.11
N PRO A 452 -15.34 -14.05 -2.06
CA PRO A 452 -14.17 -13.25 -1.82
C PRO A 452 -14.39 -12.18 -0.74
N ALA A 453 -15.56 -11.56 -0.69
CA ALA A 453 -15.84 -10.47 0.26
C ALA A 453 -15.91 -10.97 1.71
N SER A 454 -16.62 -12.08 1.95
CA SER A 454 -16.65 -12.74 3.25
C SER A 454 -15.26 -13.17 3.71
N THR A 455 -14.46 -13.73 2.79
CA THR A 455 -13.09 -14.15 3.12
C THR A 455 -12.19 -12.96 3.45
N VAL A 456 -12.26 -11.84 2.69
CA VAL A 456 -11.55 -10.60 3.03
C VAL A 456 -11.91 -10.12 4.43
N ASN A 457 -13.20 -10.13 4.78
CA ASN A 457 -13.65 -9.77 6.14
C ASN A 457 -13.05 -10.68 7.23
N ALA A 458 -12.99 -11.99 6.99
CA ALA A 458 -12.37 -12.95 7.91
C ALA A 458 -10.85 -12.73 8.07
N ARG A 459 -10.15 -12.45 6.96
CA ARG A 459 -8.69 -12.18 6.94
C ARG A 459 -8.33 -10.89 7.67
N ILE A 460 -9.13 -9.83 7.53
CA ILE A 460 -9.00 -8.61 8.33
C ILE A 460 -9.16 -8.92 9.83
N GLY A 461 -10.12 -9.78 10.18
CA GLY A 461 -10.31 -10.25 11.56
C GLY A 461 -9.12 -11.04 12.10
N LEU A 462 -8.45 -11.84 11.27
CA LEU A 462 -7.21 -12.53 11.65
C LEU A 462 -6.09 -11.52 11.95
N ILE A 463 -5.87 -10.54 11.07
CA ILE A 463 -4.89 -9.47 11.31
C ILE A 463 -5.16 -8.75 12.64
N LYS A 464 -6.43 -8.41 12.92
CA LYS A 464 -6.83 -7.77 14.19
C LYS A 464 -6.48 -8.60 15.43
N ARG A 465 -6.57 -9.93 15.35
CA ARG A 465 -6.31 -10.84 16.49
C ARG A 465 -4.84 -11.24 16.64
N GLN A 466 -4.10 -11.33 15.54
CA GLN A 466 -2.71 -11.79 15.54
C GLN A 466 -1.72 -10.70 15.94
N TRP A 467 -2.07 -9.44 15.66
CA TRP A 467 -1.19 -8.29 15.88
C TRP A 467 -1.61 -7.46 17.09
N THR A 468 -0.65 -6.74 17.69
CA THR A 468 -1.03 -5.70 18.66
C THR A 468 -1.97 -4.69 18.02
N PRO A 469 -2.89 -4.07 18.78
CA PRO A 469 -3.89 -3.18 18.20
C PRO A 469 -3.31 -2.13 17.25
N ILE A 470 -2.27 -1.40 17.67
CA ILE A 470 -1.66 -0.35 16.83
C ILE A 470 -0.92 -0.93 15.63
N VAL A 471 -0.21 -2.06 15.79
CA VAL A 471 0.53 -2.67 14.67
C VAL A 471 -0.44 -3.25 13.63
N GLY A 472 -1.48 -3.97 14.06
CA GLY A 472 -2.51 -4.50 13.17
C GLY A 472 -3.27 -3.40 12.43
N GLN A 473 -3.66 -2.32 13.12
CA GLN A 473 -4.26 -1.14 12.49
C GLN A 473 -3.31 -0.48 11.48
N SER A 474 -2.01 -0.41 11.79
CA SER A 474 -0.98 0.14 10.88
C SER A 474 -0.84 -0.70 9.61
N LEU A 475 -0.82 -2.02 9.73
CA LEU A 475 -0.78 -2.95 8.59
C LEU A 475 -2.02 -2.78 7.70
N LEU A 476 -3.21 -2.77 8.31
CA LEU A 476 -4.47 -2.56 7.57
C LEU A 476 -4.52 -1.19 6.88
N ARG A 477 -3.99 -0.14 7.53
CA ARG A 477 -3.86 1.20 6.94
C ARG A 477 -2.91 1.19 5.73
N GLY A 478 -1.76 0.55 5.88
CA GLY A 478 -0.81 0.38 4.78
C GLY A 478 -1.44 -0.37 3.61
N LEU A 479 -2.07 -1.51 3.89
CA LEU A 479 -2.72 -2.33 2.88
C LEU A 479 -3.85 -1.57 2.16
N TYR A 480 -4.68 -0.81 2.89
CA TYR A 480 -5.69 0.06 2.27
C TYR A 480 -5.07 1.06 1.30
N GLN A 481 -3.93 1.67 1.68
CA GLN A 481 -3.24 2.62 0.82
C GLN A 481 -2.66 1.95 -0.41
N ARG A 482 -2.11 0.74 -0.32
CA ARG A 482 -1.75 -0.04 -1.50
C ARG A 482 -2.94 -0.29 -2.42
N LEU A 483 -4.01 -0.88 -1.87
CA LEU A 483 -5.19 -1.29 -2.62
C LEU A 483 -5.86 -0.11 -3.34
N ARG A 484 -5.95 1.07 -2.72
CA ARG A 484 -6.59 2.23 -3.37
C ARG A 484 -5.75 2.85 -4.49
N HIS A 485 -4.43 2.64 -4.48
CA HIS A 485 -3.52 3.16 -5.50
C HIS A 485 -3.34 2.19 -6.67
N ASP A 486 -3.64 0.91 -6.46
CA ASP A 486 -3.59 -0.10 -7.52
C ASP A 486 -4.75 0.09 -8.52
N PRO A 487 -4.47 0.39 -9.81
CA PRO A 487 -5.50 0.59 -10.83
C PRO A 487 -6.23 -0.71 -11.22
N ARG A 488 -5.75 -1.88 -10.77
CA ARG A 488 -6.33 -3.21 -11.03
C ARG A 488 -7.38 -3.59 -9.98
N ILE A 489 -7.43 -2.88 -8.86
CA ILE A 489 -8.45 -3.09 -7.81
C ILE A 489 -9.66 -2.20 -8.13
N THR A 490 -10.80 -2.84 -8.40
CA THR A 490 -12.03 -2.13 -8.77
C THR A 490 -12.62 -1.36 -7.57
N PRO A 491 -13.48 -0.35 -7.81
CA PRO A 491 -14.19 0.35 -6.75
C PRO A 491 -15.00 -0.58 -5.83
N ASP A 492 -15.65 -1.60 -6.39
CA ASP A 492 -16.44 -2.58 -5.62
C ASP A 492 -15.55 -3.48 -4.76
N ALA A 493 -14.41 -3.93 -5.30
CA ALA A 493 -13.41 -4.67 -4.53
C ALA A 493 -12.88 -3.81 -3.36
N LEU A 494 -12.49 -2.56 -3.64
CA LEU A 494 -12.05 -1.65 -2.58
C LEU A 494 -13.15 -1.40 -1.54
N ASN A 495 -14.42 -1.39 -1.94
CA ASN A 495 -15.55 -1.28 -1.02
C ASN A 495 -15.69 -2.53 -0.14
N ALA A 496 -15.47 -3.73 -0.66
CA ALA A 496 -15.46 -4.96 0.13
C ALA A 496 -14.40 -4.90 1.25
N PHE A 497 -13.20 -4.38 0.96
CA PHE A 497 -12.18 -4.12 1.99
C PHE A 497 -12.68 -3.12 3.05
N ARG A 498 -13.25 -1.99 2.62
CA ARG A 498 -13.80 -0.97 3.54
C ARG A 498 -14.88 -1.53 4.45
N GLN A 499 -15.77 -2.35 3.91
CA GLN A 499 -16.81 -3.03 4.68
C GLN A 499 -16.19 -4.02 5.68
N GLY A 500 -15.20 -4.80 5.26
CA GLY A 500 -14.44 -5.69 6.16
C GLY A 500 -13.81 -4.94 7.33
N ILE A 501 -13.23 -3.75 7.11
CA ILE A 501 -12.73 -2.89 8.19
C ILE A 501 -13.86 -2.48 9.14
N ARG A 502 -14.98 -1.96 8.61
CA ARG A 502 -16.12 -1.50 9.44
C ARG A 502 -16.78 -2.63 10.23
N ASN A 503 -16.83 -3.84 9.67
CA ASN A 503 -17.37 -5.02 10.34
C ASN A 503 -16.49 -5.48 11.51
N ASN A 504 -15.17 -5.36 11.36
CA ASN A 504 -14.20 -5.76 12.39
C ASN A 504 -13.93 -4.66 13.43
N TYR A 505 -14.19 -3.38 13.13
CA TYR A 505 -14.01 -2.23 14.02
C TYR A 505 -15.34 -1.44 14.13
N LYS A 506 -16.28 -1.97 14.91
CA LYS A 506 -17.65 -1.45 15.06
C LYS A 506 -17.90 -0.89 16.46
N GLY A 507 -19.02 -0.19 16.64
CA GLY A 507 -19.40 0.38 17.94
C GLY A 507 -18.35 1.36 18.45
N ALA A 508 -17.80 1.11 19.64
CA ALA A 508 -16.78 1.96 20.26
C ALA A 508 -15.47 2.07 19.43
N GLU A 509 -15.23 1.15 18.50
CA GLU A 509 -14.06 1.15 17.62
C GLU A 509 -14.31 1.83 16.26
N ALA A 510 -15.48 2.44 16.03
CA ALA A 510 -15.81 3.03 14.73
C ALA A 510 -14.85 4.17 14.32
N SER A 511 -14.30 4.91 15.28
CA SER A 511 -13.26 5.93 15.02
C SER A 511 -11.95 5.31 14.53
N ILE A 512 -11.62 4.09 14.98
CA ILE A 512 -10.45 3.32 14.50
C ILE A 512 -10.69 2.90 13.06
N ALA A 513 -11.88 2.43 12.71
CA ALA A 513 -12.25 2.11 11.32
C ALA A 513 -12.06 3.34 10.41
N ALA A 514 -12.53 4.51 10.84
CA ALA A 514 -12.35 5.77 10.12
C ALA A 514 -10.87 6.13 9.96
N ALA A 515 -10.05 5.99 11.01
CA ALA A 515 -8.62 6.29 10.98
C ALA A 515 -7.82 5.34 10.06
N ILE A 516 -8.21 4.06 9.96
CA ILE A 516 -7.62 3.12 9.00
C ILE A 516 -7.95 3.54 7.55
N LEU A 517 -9.18 3.99 7.31
CA LEU A 517 -9.70 4.29 5.97
C LEU A 517 -9.48 5.74 5.48
N ALA A 518 -9.05 6.64 6.35
CA ALA A 518 -8.72 8.03 6.03
C ALA A 518 -7.27 8.14 5.59
#